data_AF-A0A7W1YGL2-F1
#
_entry.id   AF-A0A7W1YGL2-F1
#
_cell.length_a   1.000
_cell.length_b   1.000
_cell.length_c   1.000
_cell.angle_alpha   90.00
_cell.angle_beta   90.00
_cell.angle_gamma   90.00
#
_symmetry.space_group_name_H-M   'P 1'
#
loop_
_entity.id
_entity.type
_entity.pdbx_description
1 polymer ?
#
loop_
_entity_poly.entity_id
_entity_poly.type
_entity_poly.pdbx_seq_one_letter_code
_entity_poly.pdbx_strand_id
1 'polypeptide(L)'
;MVIIMVSHGWQVHSDQRVRIYQEEDGNLAIFLDLREFGDPAPLLIDLSEQSVSIVSTPHLVEKIEVKLTKEIVITWSDEPFQLSATEGIYEDTE
;
A
#
# COMPACT_ATOMS: atom_id res chain seq x y z
N MET A 1 5.41 -6.37 -13.40
CA MET A 1 4.68 -7.29 -12.49
C MET A 1 5.67 -8.13 -11.69
N VAL A 2 5.76 -7.88 -10.40
CA VAL A 2 6.52 -8.61 -9.38
C VAL A 2 5.56 -9.56 -8.67
N ILE A 3 6.01 -10.78 -8.35
CA ILE A 3 5.24 -11.77 -7.60
C ILE A 3 6.04 -12.19 -6.38
N ILE A 4 5.45 -12.09 -5.19
CA ILE A 4 6.11 -12.35 -3.91
C ILE A 4 5.25 -13.31 -3.11
N MET A 5 5.83 -14.41 -2.65
CA MET A 5 5.20 -15.33 -1.70
C MET A 5 5.28 -14.75 -0.29
N VAL A 6 4.17 -14.76 0.43
CA VAL A 6 4.07 -14.30 1.81
C VAL A 6 3.41 -15.37 2.69
N SER A 7 3.19 -15.08 3.98
CA SER A 7 2.61 -16.02 4.93
C SER A 7 1.32 -16.70 4.46
N HIS A 8 1.07 -17.89 5.01
CA HIS A 8 -0.11 -18.73 4.77
C HIS A 8 -0.40 -19.08 3.30
N GLY A 9 0.63 -19.05 2.45
CA GLY A 9 0.54 -19.42 1.04
C GLY A 9 -0.07 -18.34 0.15
N TRP A 10 -0.19 -17.10 0.65
CA TRP A 10 -0.64 -15.97 -0.15
C TRP A 10 0.45 -15.50 -1.13
N GLN A 11 0.00 -14.93 -2.25
CA GLN A 11 0.85 -14.32 -3.26
C GLN A 11 0.46 -12.86 -3.43
N VAL A 12 1.45 -11.98 -3.37
CA VAL A 12 1.27 -10.56 -3.68
C VAL A 12 1.81 -10.31 -5.09
N HIS A 13 0.94 -9.81 -5.96
CA HIS A 13 1.26 -9.34 -7.30
C HIS A 13 1.26 -7.82 -7.28
N SER A 14 2.33 -7.21 -7.81
CA SER A 14 2.42 -5.77 -7.95
C SER A 14 2.92 -5.40 -9.33
N ASP A 15 2.27 -4.45 -9.98
CA ASP A 15 2.73 -3.90 -11.27
C ASP A 15 4.05 -3.13 -11.16
N GLN A 16 4.29 -2.46 -10.03
CA GLN A 16 5.54 -1.76 -9.70
C GLN A 16 6.44 -2.54 -8.72
N ARG A 17 7.66 -2.03 -8.48
CA ARG A 17 8.59 -2.62 -7.50
C ARG A 17 8.20 -2.23 -6.09
N VAL A 18 8.20 -3.19 -5.18
CA VAL A 18 7.82 -2.98 -3.78
C VAL A 18 8.83 -3.65 -2.84
N ARG A 19 8.91 -3.11 -1.61
CA ARG A 19 9.56 -3.73 -0.46
C ARG A 19 8.46 -4.25 0.47
N ILE A 20 8.49 -5.54 0.80
CA ILE A 20 7.52 -6.18 1.70
C ILE A 20 8.24 -6.56 2.99
N TYR A 21 7.71 -6.08 4.11
CA TYR A 21 8.06 -6.54 5.45
C TYR A 21 6.90 -7.36 5.99
N GLN A 22 7.22 -8.46 6.66
CA GLN A 22 6.23 -9.39 7.18
C GLN A 22 6.61 -9.78 8.61
N GLU A 23 5.62 -9.77 9.51
CA GLU A 23 5.76 -10.31 10.87
C GLU A 23 5.37 -11.79 10.92
N GLU A 24 5.74 -12.49 12.01
CA GLU A 24 5.50 -13.92 12.18
C GLU A 24 3.99 -14.27 12.11
N ASP A 25 3.13 -13.37 12.58
CA ASP A 25 1.68 -13.56 12.66
C ASP A 25 0.93 -13.27 11.34
N GLY A 26 1.64 -12.90 10.28
CA GLY A 26 1.07 -12.68 8.94
C GLY A 26 0.78 -11.23 8.57
N ASN A 27 1.01 -10.27 9.48
CA ASN A 27 0.90 -8.85 9.16
C ASN A 27 1.95 -8.44 8.12
N LEU A 28 1.52 -7.68 7.11
CA LEU A 28 2.34 -7.17 6.02
C LEU A 28 2.38 -5.65 6.04
N ALA A 29 3.58 -5.11 5.84
CA ALA A 29 3.79 -3.72 5.44
C ALA A 29 4.44 -3.69 4.06
N ILE A 30 3.73 -3.13 3.08
CA ILE A 30 4.15 -3.07 1.68
C ILE A 30 4.46 -1.62 1.32
N PHE A 31 5.70 -1.34 0.95
CA PHE A 31 6.18 -0.03 0.54
C PHE A 31 6.49 -0.03 -0.96
N LEU A 32 6.04 1.00 -1.66
CA LEU A 32 6.47 1.25 -3.03
C LEU A 32 7.96 1.61 -3.05
N ASP A 33 8.74 1.00 -3.95
CA ASP A 33 10.17 1.22 -4.06
C ASP A 33 10.46 2.46 -4.93
N LEU A 34 10.10 3.64 -4.40
CA LEU A 34 10.39 4.93 -5.02
C LEU A 34 11.76 5.45 -4.60
N ARG A 35 12.47 6.10 -5.53
CA ARG A 35 13.76 6.77 -5.28
C ARG A 35 13.61 8.22 -4.79
N GLU A 36 12.39 8.75 -4.74
CA GLU A 36 12.12 10.16 -4.48
C GLU A 36 11.87 10.47 -2.99
N PHE A 37 11.96 11.75 -2.62
CA PHE A 37 11.91 12.23 -1.24
C PHE A 37 10.51 12.10 -0.61
N GLY A 38 10.48 11.58 0.63
CA GLY A 38 9.29 11.32 1.43
C GLY A 38 9.19 9.83 1.76
N ASP A 39 8.90 9.46 3.00
CA ASP A 39 8.65 8.05 3.32
C ASP A 39 7.27 7.68 2.75
N PRO A 40 7.18 6.83 1.72
CA PRO A 40 5.89 6.41 1.20
C PRO A 40 5.15 5.67 2.32
N ALA A 41 3.94 6.11 2.64
CA ALA A 41 3.11 5.43 3.63
C ALA A 41 2.88 3.98 3.18
N PRO A 42 2.99 2.98 4.08
CA PRO A 42 2.82 1.59 3.70
C PRO A 42 1.35 1.24 3.48
N LEU A 43 1.13 0.30 2.56
CA LEU A 43 -0.06 -0.53 2.55
C LEU A 43 0.08 -1.56 3.68
N LEU A 44 -0.86 -1.54 4.61
CA LEU A 44 -0.89 -2.46 5.75
C LEU A 44 -1.97 -3.50 5.53
N ILE A 45 -1.61 -4.77 5.65
CA ILE A 45 -2.50 -5.91 5.46
C ILE A 45 -2.32 -6.89 6.60
N ASP A 46 -3.40 -7.29 7.23
CA ASP A 46 -3.40 -8.44 8.13
C ASP A 46 -3.82 -9.68 7.35
N LEU A 47 -2.92 -10.65 7.23
CA LEU A 47 -3.20 -11.94 6.61
C LEU A 47 -3.47 -12.99 7.66
N SER A 48 -4.46 -13.84 7.37
CA SER A 48 -4.58 -15.15 8.00
C SER A 48 -4.57 -16.24 6.93
N GLU A 49 -4.70 -17.50 7.35
CA GLU A 49 -4.85 -18.60 6.41
C GLU A 49 -6.09 -18.46 5.51
N GLN A 50 -7.15 -17.81 5.98
CA GLN A 50 -8.46 -17.81 5.33
C GLN A 50 -8.97 -16.41 4.99
N SER A 51 -8.30 -15.35 5.44
CA SER A 51 -8.76 -13.98 5.28
C SER A 51 -7.63 -13.02 4.98
N VAL A 52 -8.02 -11.88 4.40
CA VAL A 52 -7.19 -10.71 4.15
C VAL A 52 -7.96 -9.51 4.72
N SER A 53 -7.33 -8.72 5.57
CA SER A 53 -7.87 -7.46 6.05
C SER A 53 -6.95 -6.32 5.63
N ILE A 54 -7.48 -5.35 4.88
CA ILE A 54 -6.73 -4.16 4.52
C ILE A 54 -6.86 -3.16 5.66
N VAL A 55 -5.76 -2.90 6.36
CA VAL A 55 -5.72 -2.04 7.55
C VAL A 55 -5.49 -0.58 7.18
N SER A 56 -4.64 -0.33 6.18
CA SER A 56 -4.33 1.01 5.70
C SER A 56 -4.04 0.97 4.21
N THR A 57 -4.58 1.94 3.47
CA THR A 57 -4.37 2.06 2.02
C THR A 57 -3.74 3.42 1.73
N PRO A 58 -2.46 3.49 1.35
CA PRO A 58 -1.80 4.75 1.05
C PRO A 58 -2.31 5.31 -0.29
N HIS A 59 -2.17 6.63 -0.47
CA HIS A 59 -2.71 7.37 -1.61
C HIS A 59 -2.17 6.91 -2.98
N LEU A 60 -1.00 6.28 -3.02
CA LEU A 60 -0.41 5.75 -4.24
C LEU A 60 -1.02 4.42 -4.67
N VAL A 61 -1.85 3.77 -3.86
CA VAL A 61 -2.59 2.57 -4.29
C VAL A 61 -3.80 3.00 -5.10
N GLU A 62 -3.83 2.60 -6.36
CA GLU A 62 -4.98 2.82 -7.23
C GLU A 62 -6.04 1.74 -7.00
N LYS A 63 -5.61 0.47 -6.89
CA LYS A 63 -6.51 -0.68 -6.79
C LYS A 63 -5.89 -1.82 -6.00
N ILE A 64 -6.73 -2.50 -5.21
CA ILE A 64 -6.41 -3.80 -4.60
C ILE A 64 -7.49 -4.80 -5.00
N GLU A 65 -7.06 -5.95 -5.53
CA GLU A 65 -7.94 -7.10 -5.79
C GLU A 65 -7.49 -8.28 -4.97
N VAL A 66 -8.43 -8.87 -4.21
CA VAL A 66 -8.19 -10.08 -3.43
C VAL A 66 -8.97 -11.23 -4.05
N LYS A 67 -8.27 -12.30 -4.40
CA LYS A 67 -8.89 -13.51 -4.99
C LYS A 67 -8.89 -14.66 -4.01
N LEU A 68 -9.91 -15.52 -4.13
CA LEU A 68 -10.06 -16.74 -3.33
C LEU A 68 -8.92 -17.75 -3.53
N THR A 69 -8.17 -17.64 -4.63
CA THR A 69 -6.98 -18.44 -4.94
C THR A 69 -5.74 -18.00 -4.17
N LYS A 70 -5.90 -17.24 -3.09
CA LYS A 70 -4.83 -16.67 -2.25
C LYS A 70 -3.92 -15.70 -3.00
N GLU A 71 -4.49 -14.88 -3.87
CA GLU A 71 -3.78 -13.84 -4.61
C GLU A 71 -4.25 -12.45 -4.20
N ILE A 72 -3.31 -11.54 -3.93
CA ILE A 72 -3.53 -10.11 -3.73
C ILE A 72 -2.85 -9.39 -4.87
N VAL A 73 -3.61 -8.66 -5.68
CA VAL A 73 -3.09 -7.87 -6.79
C VAL A 73 -3.18 -6.39 -6.43
N ILE A 74 -2.05 -5.69 -6.50
CA ILE A 74 -1.93 -4.26 -6.18
C ILE A 74 -1.53 -3.53 -7.46
N THR A 75 -2.33 -2.52 -7.81
CA THR A 75 -2.04 -1.55 -8.87
C THR A 75 -1.72 -0.22 -8.20
N TRP A 76 -0.57 0.37 -8.57
CA TRP A 76 -0.11 1.65 -8.04
C TRP A 76 -0.33 2.76 -9.05
N SER A 77 -0.70 3.95 -8.55
CA SER A 77 -0.80 5.17 -9.35
C SER A 77 0.58 5.62 -9.82
N ASP A 78 0.67 6.00 -11.10
CA ASP A 78 1.88 6.58 -11.70
C ASP A 78 2.02 8.10 -11.43
N GLU A 79 0.95 8.75 -10.95
CA GLU A 79 0.95 10.20 -10.73
C GLU A 79 1.13 10.57 -9.24
N PRO A 80 2.15 11.38 -8.88
CA PRO A 80 2.18 12.02 -7.57
C PRO A 80 1.03 13.01 -7.47
N PHE A 81 0.36 13.03 -6.31
CA PHE A 81 -0.78 13.90 -6.05
C PHE A 81 -0.39 15.37 -6.34
N GLN A 82 -1.03 16.00 -7.32
CA GLN A 82 -0.94 17.46 -7.49
C GLN A 82 -1.79 18.12 -6.41
N LEU A 83 -1.24 18.26 -5.21
CA LEU A 83 -1.85 19.04 -4.15
C LEU A 83 -1.71 20.53 -4.50
N SER A 84 -2.76 21.15 -5.03
CA SER A 84 -2.90 22.60 -4.98
C SER A 84 -3.44 22.97 -3.60
N ALA A 85 -2.60 23.52 -2.73
CA ALA A 85 -3.07 24.10 -1.48
C ALA A 85 -3.76 25.43 -1.79
N THR A 86 -5.03 25.57 -1.41
CA THR A 86 -5.64 26.89 -1.28
C THR A 86 -5.04 27.56 -0.05
N GLU A 87 -4.49 28.76 -0.22
CA GLU A 87 -3.95 29.54 0.90
C GLU A 87 -5.06 29.78 1.94
N GLY A 88 -4.78 29.47 3.21
CA GLY A 88 -5.71 29.71 4.30
C GLY A 88 -5.90 31.21 4.51
N ILE A 89 -7.14 31.67 4.71
CA ILE A 89 -7.40 33.02 5.20
C ILE A 89 -7.29 32.94 6.72
N TYR A 90 -6.24 33.55 7.27
CA TYR A 90 -6.06 33.69 8.71
C TYR A 90 -6.56 35.08 9.10
N GLU A 91 -7.63 35.14 9.89
CA GLU A 91 -8.01 36.37 10.59
C GLU A 91 -7.19 36.45 11.87
N ASP A 92 -6.30 37.45 11.96
CA ASP A 92 -5.67 37.82 13.23
C ASP A 92 -6.76 38.35 14.16
N THR A 93 -7.27 37.49 15.04
CA THR A 93 -8.05 37.93 16.20
C THR A 93 -7.09 38.52 17.22
N GLU A 94 -7.03 39.86 17.28
CA GLU A 94 -6.46 40.64 18.40
C GLU A 94 -7.28 40.47 19.69
#